data_AF-V9FTQ7-F1
#
_entry.id   AF-V9FTQ7-F1
#
_cell.length_a   1.000
_cell.length_b   1.000
_cell.length_c   1.000
_cell.angle_alpha   90.00
_cell.angle_beta   90.00
_cell.angle_gamma   90.00
#
_symmetry.space_group_name_H-M   'P 1'
#
loop_
_entity.id
_entity.type
_entity.pdbx_description
1 polymer ?
#
loop_
_entity_poly.entity_id
_entity_poly.type
_entity_poly.pdbx_seq_one_letter_code
_entity_poly.pdbx_strand_id
1 'polypeptide(L)' 'MGPLKAKLKALWLFESTTATTAKEKHLATIKRAISAWESIAADTATNS' A
#
# COMPACT_ATOMS: atom_id res chain seq x y z
N MET A 1 -4.16 2.89 15.23
CA MET A 1 -4.45 2.60 13.79
C MET A 1 -3.76 1.29 13.45
N GLY A 2 -4.47 0.29 12.90
CA GLY A 2 -3.86 -1.00 12.58
C GLY A 2 -2.72 -0.89 11.53
N PRO A 3 -1.81 -1.88 11.48
CA PRO A 3 -0.58 -1.82 10.66
C PRO A 3 -0.87 -1.61 9.17
N LEU A 4 -1.91 -2.26 8.63
CA LEU A 4 -2.35 -2.09 7.24
C LEU A 4 -2.76 -0.66 6.94
N LYS A 5 -3.56 -0.05 7.81
CA LYS A 5 -4.05 1.31 7.63
C LYS A 5 -2.92 2.34 7.71
N ALA A 6 -1.90 2.09 8.53
CA ALA A 6 -0.73 2.95 8.63
C ALA A 6 0.13 2.91 7.35
N LYS A 7 0.44 1.71 6.84
CA LYS A 7 1.24 1.53 5.61
C LYS A 7 0.53 2.08 4.37
N LEU A 8 -0.78 1.82 4.23
CA LEU A 8 -1.59 2.41 3.16
C LEU A 8 -1.53 3.94 3.17
N LYS A 9 -1.72 4.57 4.33
CA LYS A 9 -1.65 6.03 4.45
C LYS A 9 -0.29 6.57 4.02
N ALA A 10 0.80 5.93 4.42
CA ALA A 10 2.15 6.31 4.00
C ALA A 10 2.32 6.22 2.47
N LEU A 11 1.92 5.10 1.85
CA LEU A 11 2.00 4.93 0.40
C LEU A 11 1.17 5.98 -0.36
N TRP A 12 -0.01 6.34 0.15
CA TRP A 12 -0.83 7.40 -0.46
C TRP A 12 -0.19 8.79 -0.41
N LEU A 13 0.66 9.06 0.59
CA LEU A 13 1.33 10.34 0.77
C LEU A 13 2.64 10.44 -0.03
N PHE A 14 3.37 9.34 -0.17
CA PHE A 14 4.73 9.34 -0.73
C PHE A 14 4.81 8.77 -2.15
N GLU A 15 3.81 8.04 -2.62
CA GLU A 15 3.85 7.46 -3.96
C GLU A 15 3.39 8.48 -5.01
N SER A 16 4.33 8.88 -5.88
CA SER A 16 4.08 9.80 -6.99
C SER A 16 3.53 9.08 -8.22
N THR A 17 2.39 8.40 -8.09
CA THR A 17 1.73 7.73 -9.23
C THR A 17 0.71 8.67 -9.89
N THR A 18 0.97 9.10 -11.12
CA THR A 18 0.02 9.92 -11.91
C THR A 18 -0.97 9.02 -12.65
N ALA A 19 -2.02 8.58 -11.96
CA ALA A 19 -3.16 7.89 -12.58
C ALA A 19 -4.24 8.90 -12.99
N THR A 20 -4.54 8.97 -14.29
CA THR A 20 -5.42 9.99 -14.87
C THR A 20 -6.82 9.46 -15.15
N THR A 21 -6.94 8.20 -15.56
CA THR A 21 -8.24 7.56 -15.82
C THR A 21 -8.78 6.84 -14.59
N ALA A 22 -10.11 6.63 -14.53
CA ALA A 22 -10.73 5.88 -13.44
C ALA A 22 -10.18 4.44 -13.34
N LYS A 23 -9.92 3.81 -14.49
CA LYS A 23 -9.33 2.47 -14.58
C LYS A 23 -7.92 2.44 -13.98
N GLU A 24 -7.08 3.42 -14.31
CA GLU A 24 -5.74 3.53 -13.74
C GLU A 24 -5.77 3.76 -12.23
N LYS A 25 -6.67 4.62 -11.74
CA LYS A 25 -6.81 4.90 -10.30
C LYS A 25 -7.22 3.65 -9.54
N HIS A 26 -8.15 2.86 -10.09
CA HIS A 26 -8.57 1.60 -9.50
C HIS A 26 -7.40 0.60 -9.43
N LEU A 27 -6.66 0.43 -10.54
CA LEU A 27 -5.52 -0.47 -10.58
C LEU A 27 -4.39 -0.03 -9.62
N ALA A 28 -4.09 1.27 -9.55
CA ALA A 28 -3.10 1.82 -8.63
C ALA A 28 -3.48 1.57 -7.17
N THR A 29 -4.77 1.67 -6.83
CA THR A 29 -5.27 1.39 -5.48
C THR A 29 -5.10 -0.07 -5.10
N ILE A 30 -5.42 -1.00 -6.01
CA ILE A 30 -5.25 -2.45 -5.79
C ILE A 30 -3.77 -2.78 -5.57
N LYS A 31 -2.89 -2.30 -6.47
CA LYS A 31 -1.44 -2.54 -6.36
C LYS A 31 -0.89 -2.03 -5.03
N ARG A 32 -1.30 -0.83 -4.61
CA ARG A 32 -0.88 -0.23 -3.34
C ARG A 32 -1.33 -1.04 -2.13
N ALA A 33 -2.55 -1.57 -2.14
CA ALA A 33 -3.05 -2.41 -1.06
C ALA A 33 -2.28 -3.73 -0.94
N ILE A 34 -1.93 -4.35 -2.08
CA ILE A 34 -1.09 -5.55 -2.13
C ILE A 34 0.29 -5.24 -1.54
N SER A 35 0.96 -4.18 -2.01
CA SER A 35 2.29 -3.80 -1.49
C SER A 35 2.27 -3.46 0.00
N ALA A 36 1.21 -2.80 0.48
CA ALA A 36 1.05 -2.54 1.92
C ALA A 36 0.95 -3.84 2.71
N TRP A 37 0.17 -4.82 2.23
CA TRP A 37 -0.01 -6.11 2.87
C TRP A 37 1.29 -6.93 2.91
N GLU A 38 2.00 -7.02 1.78
CA GLU A 38 3.29 -7.71 1.67
C GLU A 38 4.34 -7.11 2.61
N SER A 39 4.38 -5.78 2.74
CA SER A 39 5.32 -5.11 3.64
C SER A 39 5.09 -5.45 5.12
N ILE A 40 3.85 -5.74 5.51
CA ILE A 40 3.51 -6.09 6.89
C ILE A 40 3.89 -7.55 7.16
N ALA A 41 3.61 -8.45 6.23
CA ALA A 41 4.00 -9.85 6.37
C ALA A 41 5.52 -10.01 6.53
N ALA A 42 6.31 -9.22 5.80
CA ALA A 42 7.76 -9.18 5.95
C ALA A 42 8.23 -8.66 7.32
N ASP A 43 7.59 -7.59 7.83
CA ASP A 43 7.89 -7.01 9.15
C ASP A 43 7.50 -7.96 10.31
N THR A 44 6.63 -8.95 10.08
CA THR A 44 6.16 -9.87 11.12
C THR A 44 6.99 -11.16 11.22
N ALA A 45 7.80 -11.49 10.20
CA ALA A 45 8.53 -12.76 10.11
C ALA A 45 9.94 -12.75 10.78
N THR A 46 10.34 -11.65 11.44
CA THR A 46 11.68 -11.49 12.03
C THR A 46 11.70 -11.38 13.56
N ASN A 47 10.55 -11.53 14.23
CA ASN A 47 10.50 -11.65 15.70
C ASN A 47 9.98 -13.04 16.09
N SER A 48 10.84 -14.07 16.03
CA SER A 48 10.62 -15.39 16.65
C SER A 48 11.96 -16.02 16.99
#